data_AF-A0A225V5R5-F1
#
_entry.id   AF-A0A225V5R5-F1
#
_cell.length_a   1.000
_cell.length_b   1.000
_cell.length_c   1.000
_cell.angle_alpha   90.00
_cell.angle_beta   90.00
_cell.angle_gamma   90.00
#
_symmetry.space_group_name_H-M   'P 1'
#
loop_
_entity.id
_entity.type
_entity.pdbx_description
1 polymer ?
#
loop_
_entity_poly.entity_id
_entity_poly.type
_entity_poly.pdbx_seq_one_letter_code
_entity_poly.pdbx_strand_id
1 'polypeptide(L)'
;SKRKTKLSKEEVAVLIAGVPLAERQTLASLSKATRIPTTTLWRYIKSGWVRRAVTRVKPTLSKTHIFRRLLFCLGHIERPIGLKYVLLFTCEVLLY
;
A
#
# COMPACT_ATOMS: atom_id res chain seq x y z
N SER A 1 -26.01 23.70 -22.47
CA SER A 1 -25.37 22.76 -23.41
C SER A 1 -24.31 21.94 -22.67
N LYS A 2 -24.40 20.61 -22.65
CA LYS A 2 -23.43 19.75 -21.96
C LYS A 2 -22.31 19.40 -22.94
N ARG A 3 -21.08 19.87 -22.68
CA ARG A 3 -19.91 19.58 -23.54
C ARG A 3 -19.67 18.07 -23.60
N LYS A 4 -19.70 17.50 -24.81
CA LYS A 4 -19.44 16.07 -25.03
C LYS A 4 -18.00 15.73 -24.64
N THR A 5 -17.83 14.61 -23.94
CA THR A 5 -16.51 14.08 -23.59
C THR A 5 -15.86 13.50 -24.84
N LYS A 6 -14.57 13.79 -25.07
CA LYS A 6 -13.85 13.31 -26.26
C LYS A 6 -13.57 11.81 -26.25
N LEU A 7 -13.39 11.24 -25.04
CA LEU A 7 -13.02 9.85 -24.82
C LEU A 7 -14.20 9.09 -24.23
N SER A 8 -14.47 7.90 -24.77
CA SER A 8 -15.48 6.96 -24.26
C SER A 8 -15.02 6.29 -22.97
N LYS A 9 -15.94 5.65 -22.24
CA LYS A 9 -15.63 4.97 -20.98
C LYS A 9 -14.75 3.73 -21.24
N GLU A 10 -14.99 3.06 -22.35
CA GLU A 10 -14.34 1.83 -22.77
C GLU A 10 -12.88 2.11 -23.15
N GLU A 11 -12.62 3.17 -23.92
CA GLU A 11 -11.26 3.61 -24.26
C GLU A 11 -10.44 3.98 -23.02
N VAL A 12 -11.07 4.69 -22.07
CA VAL A 12 -10.41 5.02 -20.78
C VAL A 12 -10.05 3.75 -20.01
N ALA A 13 -10.93 2.75 -20.00
CA ALA A 13 -10.69 1.49 -19.30
C ALA A 13 -9.51 0.72 -19.91
N VAL A 14 -9.43 0.64 -21.24
CA VAL A 14 -8.32 -0.02 -21.95
C VAL A 14 -6.99 0.67 -21.66
N LEU A 15 -6.95 2.01 -21.73
CA LEU A 15 -5.74 2.78 -21.44
C LEU A 15 -5.25 2.55 -20.00
N ILE A 16 -6.16 2.60 -19.02
CA ILE A 16 -5.80 2.41 -17.61
C ILE A 16 -5.40 0.95 -17.34
N ALA A 17 -6.01 -0.03 -18.02
CA ALA A 17 -5.65 -1.43 -17.91
C ALA A 17 -4.26 -1.74 -18.48
N GLY A 18 -3.76 -0.94 -19.43
CA GLY A 18 -2.40 -1.05 -19.96
C GLY A 18 -1.30 -0.50 -19.04
N VAL A 19 -1.63 0.33 -18.05
CA VAL A 19 -0.65 0.94 -17.14
C VAL A 19 -0.24 -0.04 -16.04
N PRO A 20 1.04 -0.19 -15.63
CA PRO A 20 1.41 -1.03 -14.49
C PRO A 20 0.69 -0.65 -13.19
N LEU A 21 0.36 -1.62 -12.33
CA LEU A 21 -0.40 -1.37 -11.07
C LEU A 21 0.27 -0.32 -10.15
N ALA A 22 1.60 -0.28 -10.11
CA ALA A 22 2.37 0.69 -9.33
C ALA A 22 2.04 2.14 -9.74
N GLU A 23 1.82 2.38 -11.03
CA GLU A 23 1.55 3.72 -11.57
C GLU A 23 0.06 4.12 -11.51
N ARG A 24 -0.84 3.19 -11.17
CA ARG A 24 -2.28 3.45 -10.98
C ARG A 24 -2.65 4.01 -9.60
N GLN A 25 -1.67 4.14 -8.69
CA GLN A 25 -1.93 4.48 -7.29
C GLN A 25 -2.30 5.95 -7.05
N THR A 26 -1.70 6.86 -7.83
CA THR A 26 -1.90 8.30 -7.72
C THR A 26 -2.39 8.88 -9.04
N LEU A 27 -3.21 9.93 -8.95
CA LEU A 27 -3.71 10.63 -10.13
C LEU A 27 -2.58 11.25 -10.97
N ALA A 28 -1.51 11.72 -10.33
CA ALA A 28 -0.34 12.29 -11.01
C ALA A 28 0.42 11.23 -11.81
N SER A 29 0.70 10.07 -11.20
CA SER A 29 1.37 8.96 -11.90
C SER A 29 0.51 8.44 -13.05
N LEU A 30 -0.79 8.25 -12.81
CA LEU A 30 -1.71 7.75 -13.82
C LEU A 30 -1.87 8.74 -14.99
N SER A 31 -1.83 10.05 -14.69
CA SER A 31 -1.86 11.10 -15.69
C SER A 31 -0.62 11.07 -16.58
N LYS A 32 0.57 10.86 -16.01
CA LYS A 32 1.82 10.72 -16.76
C LYS A 32 1.80 9.48 -17.66
N ALA A 33 1.25 8.38 -17.17
CA ALA A 33 1.17 7.12 -17.91
C ALA A 33 0.12 7.13 -19.04
N THR A 34 -1.08 7.67 -18.78
CA THR A 34 -2.20 7.65 -19.75
C THR A 34 -2.28 8.91 -20.62
N ARG A 35 -1.47 9.94 -20.32
CA ARG A 35 -1.53 11.29 -20.93
C ARG A 35 -2.89 12.00 -20.75
N ILE A 36 -3.74 11.51 -19.85
CA ILE A 36 -5.00 12.15 -19.49
C ILE A 36 -4.74 13.16 -18.36
N PRO A 37 -5.23 14.41 -18.44
CA PRO A 37 -5.05 15.38 -17.37
C PRO A 37 -5.64 14.91 -16.03
N THR A 38 -4.96 15.23 -14.94
CA THR A 38 -5.35 14.86 -13.56
C THR A 38 -6.78 15.29 -13.21
N THR A 39 -7.19 16.48 -13.63
CA THR A 39 -8.55 17.03 -13.41
C THR A 39 -9.63 16.22 -14.13
N THR A 40 -9.30 15.64 -15.28
CA THR A 40 -10.20 14.80 -16.07
C THR A 40 -10.32 13.41 -15.44
N LEU A 41 -9.20 12.82 -15.03
CA LEU A 41 -9.19 11.57 -14.27
C LEU A 41 -9.98 11.70 -12.96
N TRP A 42 -9.82 12.80 -12.22
CA TRP A 42 -10.61 13.04 -11.00
C TRP A 42 -12.11 13.08 -11.27
N ARG A 43 -12.52 13.69 -12.39
CA ARG A 43 -13.93 13.70 -12.83
C ARG A 43 -14.44 12.31 -13.16
N TYR A 44 -13.64 11.48 -13.82
CA TYR A 44 -13.98 10.09 -14.13
C TYR A 44 -14.13 9.23 -12.88
N ILE A 45 -13.33 9.49 -11.84
CA ILE A 45 -13.51 8.84 -10.53
C ILE A 45 -14.83 9.30 -9.90
N LYS A 46 -15.12 10.60 -9.91
CA LYS A 46 -16.37 11.15 -9.34
C LYS A 46 -17.61 10.64 -10.09
N SER A 47 -17.53 10.41 -11.40
CA SER A 47 -18.61 9.84 -12.20
C SER A 47 -18.69 8.31 -12.14
N GLY A 48 -17.81 7.64 -11.37
CA GLY A 48 -17.80 6.18 -11.24
C GLY A 48 -17.34 5.43 -12.49
N TRP A 49 -16.68 6.11 -13.43
CA TRP A 49 -16.13 5.45 -14.63
C TRP A 49 -14.91 4.61 -14.30
N VAL A 50 -14.11 5.07 -13.34
CA VAL A 50 -12.88 4.42 -12.89
C VAL A 50 -12.84 4.44 -11.37
N ARG A 51 -12.34 3.38 -10.74
CA ARG A 51 -12.09 3.35 -9.29
C ARG A 51 -10.60 3.43 -9.01
N ARG A 52 -10.24 4.03 -7.88
CA ARG A 52 -8.86 4.08 -7.42
C ARG A 52 -8.37 2.67 -7.10
N ALA A 53 -7.24 2.28 -7.67
CA ALA A 53 -6.54 1.06 -7.28
C ALA A 53 -5.90 1.29 -5.90
N VAL A 54 -6.23 0.43 -4.93
CA VAL A 54 -5.64 0.46 -3.59
C VAL A 54 -4.90 -0.85 -3.38
N THR A 55 -3.57 -0.79 -3.34
CA THR A 55 -2.73 -1.94 -2.99
C THR A 55 -2.54 -1.98 -1.48
N ARG A 56 -3.63 -2.12 -0.70
CA ARG A 56 -3.54 -2.36 0.75
C ARG A 56 -3.46 -3.87 0.99
N VAL A 57 -2.48 -4.52 0.39
CA VAL A 57 -2.10 -5.87 0.82
C VAL A 57 -1.15 -5.66 1.98
N LYS A 58 -1.60 -5.99 3.20
CA LYS A 58 -0.70 -6.03 4.35
C LYS A 58 0.40 -7.03 4.00
N PRO A 59 1.69 -6.64 4.05
CA PRO A 59 2.75 -7.59 3.77
C PRO A 59 2.60 -8.78 4.71
N THR A 60 2.68 -9.99 4.15
CA THR A 60 2.57 -11.22 4.95
C THR A 60 3.62 -11.15 6.06
N LEU A 61 3.17 -11.33 7.29
CA LEU A 61 4.02 -11.18 8.47
C LEU A 61 4.93 -12.41 8.56
N SER A 62 6.09 -12.35 7.91
CA SER A 62 7.12 -13.39 8.02
C SER A 62 7.62 -13.47 9.46
N LYS A 63 8.13 -14.65 9.85
CA LYS A 63 8.77 -14.87 11.16
C LYS A 63 9.86 -13.82 11.44
N THR A 64 10.61 -13.41 10.41
CA THR A 64 11.63 -12.35 10.49
C THR A 64 11.05 -10.98 10.84
N HIS A 65 9.89 -10.62 10.28
CA HIS A 65 9.20 -9.38 10.62
C HIS A 65 8.65 -9.40 12.05
N ILE A 66 8.15 -10.54 12.52
CA ILE A 66 7.70 -10.72 13.91
C ILE A 66 8.86 -10.47 14.86
N PHE A 67 9.99 -11.14 14.62
CA PHE A 67 11.17 -11.05 15.48
C PHE A 67 11.74 -9.62 15.54
N ARG A 68 11.87 -8.93 14.39
CA ARG A 68 12.34 -7.53 14.34
C ARG A 68 11.43 -6.60 15.14
N ARG A 69 10.11 -6.78 15.04
CA ARG A 69 9.13 -5.98 15.80
C ARG A 69 9.24 -6.26 17.29
N LEU A 70 9.39 -7.53 17.68
CA LEU A 70 9.55 -7.92 19.08
C LEU A 70 10.82 -7.30 19.70
N LEU A 71 11.95 -7.39 19.00
CA LEU A 71 13.20 -6.75 19.44
C LEU A 71 13.06 -5.23 19.59
N PHE A 72 12.41 -4.58 18.62
CA PHE A 72 12.13 -3.15 18.70
C PHE A 72 11.32 -2.82 19.96
N CYS A 73 10.23 -3.55 20.22
CA CYS A 73 9.43 -3.35 21.42
C CYS A 73 10.24 -3.58 22.70
N LEU A 74 11.05 -4.65 22.77
CA LEU A 74 11.89 -4.97 23.93
C LEU A 74 12.92 -3.88 24.23
N GLY A 75 13.41 -3.17 23.21
CA GLY A 75 14.34 -2.04 23.37
C GLY A 75 13.71 -0.77 23.92
N HIS A 76 12.38 -0.63 23.89
CA HIS A 76 11.65 0.53 24.41
C HIS A 76 11.08 0.31 25.81
N ILE A 77 11.28 -0.89 26.38
CA ILE A 77 10.91 -1.16 27.76
C ILE A 77 12.03 -0.63 28.66
N GLU A 78 11.75 0.46 29.39
CA GLU A 78 12.63 0.93 30.46
C GLU A 78 12.70 -0.14 31.54
N ARG A 79 13.92 -0.61 31.82
CA ARG A 79 14.16 -1.63 32.85
C ARG A 79 14.74 -0.94 34.08
N PRO A 80 14.24 -1.25 35.29
CA PRO A 80 14.87 -0.76 36.50
C PRO A 80 16.31 -1.25 36.57
N ILE A 81 17.21 -0.37 36.99
CA ILE A 81 18.65 -0.62 37.12
C ILE A 81 18.83 -1.75 38.15
N GLY A 82 19.08 -2.98 37.68
CA GLY A 82 19.29 -4.13 38.57
C GLY A 82 18.92 -5.50 37.98
N LEU A 83 18.01 -5.58 37.00
CA LEU A 83 17.72 -6.86 36.34
C LEU A 83 18.72 -7.14 35.21
N LYS A 84 19.90 -7.66 35.57
CA LYS A 84 20.79 -8.36 34.63
C LYS A 84 20.20 -9.76 34.37
N TYR A 85 19.90 -10.01 33.09
CA TYR A 85 19.25 -11.18 32.50
C TYR A 85 19.49 -12.56 33.17
N VAL A 86 18.40 -13.21 33.62
CA VAL A 86 18.22 -14.68 33.62
C VAL A 86 17.14 -15.02 32.59
N LEU A 87 17.30 -14.62 31.32
CA LEU A 87 16.36 -14.99 30.26
C LEU A 87 17.06 -15.11 28.90
N LEU A 88 18.21 -15.77 28.88
CA LEU A 88 18.82 -16.26 27.63
C LEU A 88 18.52 -17.76 27.38
N PHE A 89 17.71 -18.43 28.21
CA PHE A 89 17.61 -19.91 28.14
C PHE A 89 16.22 -20.54 28.04
N THR A 90 15.11 -19.80 27.86
CA THR A 90 13.78 -20.44 27.80
C THR A 90 13.09 -20.42 26.44
N CYS A 91 13.70 -19.85 25.39
CA CYS A 91 13.08 -19.84 24.06
C CYS A 91 13.42 -21.07 23.19
N GLU A 92 14.01 -22.13 23.77
CA GLU A 92 14.27 -23.40 23.07
C GLU A 92 13.24 -24.50 23.39
N VAL A 93 12.24 -24.25 24.25
CA VAL A 93 11.31 -25.32 24.74
C VAL A 93 9.86 -25.14 24.27
N LEU A 94 9.56 -24.23 23.32
CA LEU A 94 8.20 -24.01 22.80
C LEU A 94 8.10 -24.11 21.27
N LEU A 95 9.00 -24.89 20.67
CA LEU A 95 8.91 -25.36 19.28
C LEU A 95 9.20 -26.88 19.22
N TYR A 96 8.33 -27.66 19.86
CA TYR A 96 8.02 -29.03 19.48
C TYR A 96 6.51 -29.15 19.32
#